data_AF-E0LW07-F1
#
_entry.id   AF-E0LW07-F1
#
_cell.length_a   1.000
_cell.length_b   1.000
_cell.length_c   1.000
_cell.angle_alpha   90.00
_cell.angle_beta   90.00
_cell.angle_gamma   90.00
#
_symmetry.space_group_name_H-M   'P 1'
#
loop_
_entity.id
_entity.type
_entity.pdbx_description
1 polymer ?
#
loop_
_entity_poly.entity_id
_entity_poly.type
_entity_poly.pdbx_seq_one_letter_code
_entity_poly.pdbx_strand_id
1 'polypeptide(L)'
;MMSQQEFSKFALDYLVFGNAFAELRRNGLGKPLRLETTPAKFTRRGVKDGVYWFVNDWKEPHEFSAGSVFHLLEPDINQELYGLPEYLSALNSAWLNEAATLFRRKYYQNGAHAGYILYMTDAAQSSSDVDRMRQAMRDTKGIGNFRNLFMYAPNGKPDGIKILPLSEVATKDDFFNIKKASRDDLLSAHRVPPQMMGIIPDNSGGFGDAVKAA
;
A
#
# COMPACT_ATOMS: atom_id res chain seq x y z
N MET A 1 -21.13 -27.51 11.35
CA MET A 1 -21.89 -26.26 11.11
C MET A 1 -21.01 -25.08 11.48
N MET A 2 -20.92 -24.09 10.60
CA MET A 2 -20.09 -22.89 10.74
C MET A 2 -21.00 -21.67 10.76
N SER A 3 -20.76 -20.69 11.64
CA SER A 3 -21.55 -19.45 11.64
C SER A 3 -21.11 -18.52 10.51
N GLN A 4 -21.95 -17.54 10.15
CA GLN A 4 -21.58 -16.53 9.15
C GLN A 4 -20.31 -15.76 9.53
N GLN A 5 -20.15 -15.44 10.83
CA GLN A 5 -18.96 -14.73 11.31
C GLN A 5 -17.71 -15.60 11.22
N GLU A 6 -17.81 -16.90 11.53
CA GLU A 6 -16.69 -17.83 11.36
C GLU A 6 -16.34 -17.96 9.88
N PHE A 7 -17.33 -18.14 9.02
CA PHE A 7 -17.10 -18.20 7.57
C PHE A 7 -16.41 -16.95 7.03
N SER A 8 -16.80 -15.76 7.50
CA SER A 8 -16.15 -14.50 7.13
C SER A 8 -14.66 -14.47 7.51
N LYS A 9 -14.29 -14.95 8.70
CA LYS A 9 -12.88 -15.09 9.11
C LYS A 9 -12.13 -16.06 8.20
N PHE A 10 -12.73 -17.21 7.92
CA PHE A 10 -12.13 -18.25 7.08
C PHE A 10 -11.88 -17.76 5.66
N ALA A 11 -12.86 -17.09 5.06
CA ALA A 11 -12.72 -16.49 3.74
C ALA A 11 -11.65 -15.38 3.73
N LEU A 12 -11.61 -14.53 4.76
CA LEU A 12 -10.58 -13.50 4.88
C LEU A 12 -9.17 -14.11 4.96
N ASP A 13 -8.98 -15.14 5.78
CA ASP A 13 -7.69 -15.81 5.92
C ASP A 13 -7.25 -16.44 4.59
N TYR A 14 -8.17 -17.06 3.84
CA TYR A 14 -7.87 -17.60 2.51
C TYR A 14 -7.41 -16.50 1.56
N LEU A 15 -8.17 -15.39 1.47
CA LEU A 15 -7.87 -14.29 0.55
C LEU A 15 -6.56 -13.56 0.90
N VAL A 16 -6.22 -13.45 2.18
CA VAL A 16 -5.03 -12.71 2.66
C VAL A 16 -3.78 -13.59 2.67
N PHE A 17 -3.89 -14.83 3.12
CA PHE A 17 -2.73 -15.70 3.35
C PHE A 17 -2.61 -16.84 2.34
N GLY A 18 -3.59 -17.05 1.46
CA GLY A 18 -3.69 -18.27 0.65
C GLY A 18 -3.92 -19.52 1.49
N ASN A 19 -4.28 -19.37 2.77
CA ASN A 19 -4.39 -20.44 3.75
C ASN A 19 -5.55 -20.13 4.69
N ALA A 20 -6.46 -21.08 4.87
CA ALA A 20 -7.55 -20.97 5.82
C ALA A 20 -7.74 -22.28 6.57
N PHE A 21 -7.99 -22.18 7.87
CA PHE A 21 -8.03 -23.33 8.78
C PHE A 21 -9.33 -23.34 9.58
N ALA A 22 -9.98 -24.50 9.65
CA ALA A 22 -11.18 -24.70 10.44
C ALA A 22 -11.05 -25.92 11.35
N GLU A 23 -11.10 -25.72 12.65
CA GLU A 23 -11.09 -26.77 13.67
C GLU A 23 -12.52 -27.32 13.87
N LEU A 24 -12.68 -28.63 13.72
CA LEU A 24 -13.90 -29.34 14.11
C LEU A 24 -13.95 -29.55 15.62
N ARG A 25 -14.78 -28.75 16.28
CA ARG A 25 -15.14 -28.94 17.69
C ARG A 25 -16.16 -30.06 17.81
N ARG A 26 -15.93 -30.97 18.74
CA ARG A 26 -16.83 -32.08 19.07
C ARG A 26 -17.47 -31.87 20.44
N ASN A 27 -18.67 -32.40 20.62
CA ASN A 27 -19.33 -32.40 21.93
C ASN A 27 -18.76 -33.52 22.84
N GLY A 28 -19.21 -33.59 24.09
CA GLY A 28 -18.73 -34.60 25.06
C GLY A 28 -19.00 -36.06 24.65
N LEU A 29 -19.87 -36.30 23.66
CA LEU A 29 -20.14 -37.63 23.08
C LEU A 29 -19.32 -37.90 21.80
N GLY A 30 -18.38 -37.02 21.45
CA GLY A 30 -17.54 -37.15 20.26
C GLY A 30 -18.22 -36.77 18.93
N LYS A 31 -19.48 -36.31 18.96
CA LYS A 31 -20.21 -35.91 17.75
C LYS A 31 -19.76 -34.51 17.27
N PRO A 32 -19.69 -34.26 15.95
CA PRO A 32 -19.45 -32.92 15.38
C PRO A 32 -20.39 -31.87 15.99
N LEU A 33 -19.83 -30.80 16.55
CA LEU A 33 -20.59 -29.69 17.14
C LEU A 33 -20.55 -28.46 16.23
N ARG A 34 -19.35 -27.92 15.97
CA ARG A 34 -19.15 -26.71 15.16
C ARG A 34 -17.76 -26.65 14.54
N LEU A 35 -17.62 -25.84 13.50
CA LEU A 35 -16.32 -25.47 12.92
C LEU A 35 -15.94 -24.09 13.46
N GLU A 36 -14.72 -23.98 13.98
CA GLU A 36 -14.12 -22.72 14.44
C GLU A 36 -12.91 -22.38 13.58
N THR A 37 -12.84 -21.15 13.09
CA THR A 37 -11.71 -20.69 12.30
C THR A 37 -10.54 -20.39 13.22
N THR A 38 -9.38 -20.98 12.93
CA THR A 38 -8.15 -20.63 13.61
C THR A 38 -7.34 -19.67 12.72
N PRO A 39 -6.91 -18.50 13.24
CA PRO A 39 -6.19 -17.51 12.45
C PRO A 39 -5.00 -18.12 11.69
N ALA A 40 -4.97 -17.98 10.37
CA ALA A 40 -3.95 -18.57 9.52
C ALA A 40 -2.53 -18.06 9.84
N LYS A 41 -2.41 -16.80 10.27
CA LYS A 41 -1.14 -16.21 10.71
C LYS A 41 -0.46 -17.01 11.83
N PHE A 42 -1.22 -17.65 12.71
CA PHE A 42 -0.72 -18.33 13.91
C PHE A 42 -0.85 -19.86 13.84
N THR A 43 -1.62 -20.39 12.89
CA THR A 43 -1.74 -21.82 12.68
C THR A 43 -0.55 -22.36 11.90
N ARG A 44 0.04 -23.47 12.36
CA ARG A 44 1.18 -24.13 11.72
C ARG A 44 0.88 -25.60 11.51
N ARG A 45 1.21 -26.13 10.32
CA ARG A 45 1.22 -27.57 10.06
C ARG A 45 2.34 -28.21 10.88
N GLY A 46 1.99 -29.28 11.60
CA GLY A 46 2.94 -30.10 12.34
C GLY A 46 3.74 -31.02 11.42
N VAL A 47 4.78 -31.65 11.98
CA VAL A 47 5.64 -32.61 11.25
C VAL A 47 4.87 -33.88 10.88
N LYS A 48 3.93 -34.30 11.74
CA LYS A 48 3.06 -35.45 11.49
C LYS A 48 1.86 -35.00 10.69
N ASP A 49 1.44 -35.82 9.73
CA ASP A 49 0.28 -35.52 8.92
C ASP A 49 -1.00 -35.42 9.77
N GLY A 50 -1.88 -34.49 9.42
CA GLY A 50 -3.10 -34.19 10.16
C GLY A 50 -2.89 -33.52 11.52
N VAL A 51 -1.66 -33.20 11.93
CA VAL A 51 -1.37 -32.45 13.16
C VAL A 51 -1.14 -30.97 12.83
N TYR A 52 -1.75 -30.09 13.60
CA TYR A 52 -1.60 -28.65 13.50
C TYR A 52 -1.34 -28.05 14.88
N TRP A 53 -0.76 -26.86 14.89
CA TRP A 53 -0.42 -26.13 16.09
C TRP A 53 -0.91 -24.70 15.99
N PHE A 54 -1.41 -24.15 17.09
CA PHE A 54 -1.57 -22.72 17.25
C PHE A 54 -0.35 -22.17 17.99
N VAL A 55 0.39 -21.29 17.32
CA VAL A 55 1.64 -20.72 17.83
C VAL A 55 1.54 -19.20 17.84
N ASN A 56 1.58 -18.61 19.03
CA ASN A 56 1.71 -17.17 19.22
C ASN A 56 2.81 -16.87 20.25
N ASP A 57 3.39 -15.68 20.19
CA ASP A 57 4.57 -15.34 21.01
C ASP A 57 4.28 -15.23 22.52
N TRP A 58 3.01 -15.25 22.92
CA TRP A 58 2.58 -14.93 24.29
C TRP A 58 1.95 -16.11 25.04
N LYS A 59 1.79 -17.28 24.41
CA LYS A 59 1.29 -18.49 25.06
C LYS A 59 2.09 -19.70 24.61
N GLU A 60 2.00 -20.77 25.41
CA GLU A 60 2.53 -22.05 25.00
C GLU A 60 1.86 -22.53 23.71
N PRO A 61 2.63 -23.12 22.77
CA PRO A 61 2.08 -23.73 21.57
C PRO A 61 0.98 -24.73 21.90
N HIS A 62 -0.19 -24.57 21.28
CA HIS A 62 -1.31 -25.47 21.47
C HIS A 62 -1.39 -26.47 20.30
N GLU A 63 -1.22 -27.75 20.59
CA GLU A 63 -1.46 -28.82 19.61
C GLU A 63 -2.96 -29.04 19.44
N PHE A 64 -3.44 -28.96 18.20
CA PHE A 64 -4.80 -29.38 17.87
C PHE A 64 -4.88 -30.90 17.85
N SER A 65 -6.07 -31.45 18.16
CA SER A 65 -6.30 -32.88 18.03
C SER A 65 -6.06 -33.35 16.60
N ALA A 66 -5.31 -34.44 16.42
CA ALA A 66 -4.99 -34.97 15.09
C ALA A 66 -6.26 -35.21 14.26
N GLY A 67 -6.26 -34.71 13.02
CA GLY A 67 -7.40 -34.81 12.10
C GLY A 67 -8.62 -33.94 12.48
N SER A 68 -8.50 -33.01 13.44
CA SER A 68 -9.57 -32.06 13.76
C SER A 68 -9.55 -30.81 12.89
N VAL A 69 -8.43 -30.46 12.26
CA VAL A 69 -8.27 -29.23 11.48
C VAL A 69 -8.38 -29.52 9.99
N PHE A 70 -9.30 -28.84 9.33
CA PHE A 70 -9.36 -28.72 7.89
C PHE A 70 -8.49 -27.54 7.45
N HIS A 71 -7.60 -27.77 6.47
CA HIS A 71 -6.73 -26.74 5.88
C HIS A 71 -7.09 -26.59 4.40
N LEU A 72 -7.68 -25.45 4.05
CA LEU A 72 -7.84 -25.01 2.68
C LEU A 72 -6.63 -24.16 2.28
N LEU A 73 -6.01 -24.48 1.16
CA LEU A 73 -4.85 -23.77 0.64
C LEU A 73 -5.02 -23.43 -0.84
N GLU A 74 -4.53 -22.25 -1.23
CA GLU A 74 -4.37 -21.84 -2.62
C GLU A 74 -3.10 -22.50 -3.17
N PRO A 75 -3.15 -23.37 -4.20
CA PRO A 75 -2.00 -24.14 -4.62
C PRO A 75 -0.74 -23.30 -4.93
N ASP A 76 0.40 -23.70 -4.37
CA ASP A 76 1.73 -23.15 -4.68
C ASP A 76 2.51 -24.15 -5.57
N ILE A 77 3.20 -23.62 -6.58
CA ILE A 77 4.04 -24.44 -7.48
C ILE A 77 5.33 -24.92 -6.80
N ASN A 78 5.75 -24.28 -5.70
CA ASN A 78 7.02 -24.58 -5.04
C ASN A 78 6.89 -25.60 -3.91
N GLN A 79 5.69 -25.80 -3.37
CA GLN A 79 5.46 -26.63 -2.18
C GLN A 79 3.99 -27.02 -1.99
N GLU A 80 3.75 -28.06 -1.19
CA GLU A 80 2.40 -28.64 -0.95
C GLU A 80 1.90 -28.45 0.50
N LEU A 81 2.63 -27.69 1.33
CA LEU A 81 2.35 -27.55 2.76
C LEU A 81 1.48 -26.34 3.09
N TYR A 82 1.65 -25.23 2.37
CA TYR A 82 0.90 -23.97 2.52
C TYR A 82 0.61 -23.38 1.16
N GLY A 83 -0.44 -22.60 1.10
CA GLY A 83 -0.80 -21.87 -0.11
C GLY A 83 -0.13 -20.52 -0.25
N LEU A 84 -0.23 -19.98 -1.46
CA LEU A 84 0.35 -18.71 -1.87
C LEU A 84 -0.77 -17.78 -2.39
N PRO A 85 -1.01 -16.61 -1.78
CA PRO A 85 -2.11 -15.74 -2.20
C PRO A 85 -1.87 -15.12 -3.59
N GLU A 86 -2.91 -15.11 -4.43
CA GLU A 86 -2.84 -14.70 -5.85
C GLU A 86 -2.37 -13.25 -6.04
N TYR A 87 -2.72 -12.36 -5.11
CA TYR A 87 -2.41 -10.93 -5.19
C TYR A 87 -0.91 -10.62 -5.06
N LEU A 88 -0.07 -11.58 -4.65
CA LEU A 88 1.37 -11.37 -4.51
C LEU A 88 2.04 -10.90 -5.81
N SER A 89 1.51 -11.35 -6.95
CA SER A 89 1.94 -10.92 -8.28
C SER A 89 1.80 -9.41 -8.51
N ALA A 90 0.87 -8.75 -7.82
CA ALA A 90 0.57 -7.33 -7.96
C ALA A 90 1.14 -6.45 -6.83
N LEU A 91 2.03 -6.98 -5.97
CA LEU A 91 2.63 -6.20 -4.87
C LEU A 91 3.39 -4.97 -5.36
N ASN A 92 4.13 -5.08 -6.46
CA ASN A 92 4.83 -3.94 -7.04
C ASN A 92 3.86 -2.83 -7.47
N SER A 93 2.71 -3.20 -8.05
CA SER A 93 1.65 -2.26 -8.40
C SER A 93 1.01 -1.65 -7.14
N ALA A 94 0.77 -2.44 -6.09
CA ALA A 94 0.29 -1.94 -4.80
C ALA A 94 1.22 -0.88 -4.19
N TRP A 95 2.52 -1.17 -4.12
CA TRP A 95 3.52 -0.25 -3.56
C TRP A 95 3.69 0.99 -4.41
N LEU A 96 3.68 0.87 -5.74
CA LEU A 96 3.75 2.01 -6.64
C LEU A 96 2.53 2.94 -6.45
N ASN A 97 1.34 2.35 -6.29
CA ASN A 97 0.09 3.06 -6.03
C ASN A 97 0.12 3.82 -4.69
N GLU A 98 0.64 3.17 -3.63
CA GLU A 98 0.86 3.78 -2.33
C GLU A 98 1.87 4.94 -2.41
N ALA A 99 3.02 4.70 -3.05
CA ALA A 99 4.08 5.69 -3.20
C ALA A 99 3.60 6.95 -3.94
N ALA A 100 2.85 6.79 -5.04
CA ALA A 100 2.25 7.90 -5.77
C ALA A 100 1.28 8.71 -4.90
N THR A 101 0.51 8.04 -4.04
CA THR A 101 -0.43 8.69 -3.10
C THR A 101 0.32 9.47 -2.02
N LEU A 102 1.34 8.86 -1.40
CA LEU A 102 2.17 9.49 -0.39
C LEU A 102 2.94 10.69 -0.96
N PHE A 103 3.44 10.57 -2.20
CA PHE A 103 4.11 11.66 -2.89
C PHE A 103 3.18 12.86 -3.06
N ARG A 104 1.96 12.65 -3.60
CA ARG A 104 0.95 13.70 -3.74
C ARG A 104 0.60 14.35 -2.41
N ARG A 105 0.38 13.55 -1.36
CA ARG A 105 0.09 14.08 -0.01
C ARG A 105 1.22 14.97 0.49
N LYS A 106 2.48 14.52 0.38
CA LYS A 106 3.66 15.30 0.77
C LYS A 106 3.81 16.56 -0.08
N TYR A 107 3.56 16.47 -1.38
CA TYR A 107 3.59 17.62 -2.30
C TYR A 107 2.60 18.72 -1.87
N TYR A 108 1.36 18.35 -1.52
CA TYR A 108 0.36 19.30 -1.03
C TYR A 108 0.68 19.84 0.36
N GLN A 109 1.11 18.98 1.30
CA GLN A 109 1.41 19.40 2.68
C GLN A 109 2.62 20.35 2.75
N ASN A 110 3.66 20.07 1.98
CA ASN A 110 4.89 20.85 2.00
C ASN A 110 4.83 22.08 1.08
N GLY A 111 3.69 22.28 0.39
CA GLY A 111 3.42 23.43 -0.43
C GLY A 111 4.44 23.61 -1.55
N ALA A 112 4.33 22.80 -2.62
CA ALA A 112 4.99 22.94 -3.94
C ALA A 112 6.25 23.81 -3.94
N HIS A 113 7.43 23.27 -4.23
CA HIS A 113 7.88 23.16 -5.61
C HIS A 113 9.06 22.19 -5.64
N ALA A 114 9.30 21.59 -6.80
CA ALA A 114 10.65 21.12 -7.11
C ALA A 114 11.63 22.24 -6.71
N GLY A 115 12.69 21.89 -5.97
CA GLY A 115 13.66 22.89 -5.54
C GLY A 115 14.11 23.74 -6.73
N TYR A 116 14.42 25.00 -6.52
CA TYR A 116 15.05 25.81 -7.55
C TYR A 116 16.51 26.04 -7.18
N ILE A 117 17.36 26.17 -8.20
CA ILE A 117 18.72 26.62 -7.99
C ILE A 117 18.67 28.15 -8.04
N LEU A 118 18.87 28.78 -6.87
CA LEU A 118 19.16 30.21 -6.82
C LEU A 118 20.63 30.43 -7.18
N TYR A 119 20.87 30.97 -8.36
CA TYR A 119 22.18 31.27 -8.90
C TYR A 119 22.44 32.78 -8.81
N MET A 120 23.52 33.19 -8.16
CA MET A 120 23.88 34.60 -8.00
C MET A 120 25.29 34.82 -8.55
N THR A 121 25.44 35.71 -9.52
CA THR A 121 26.73 36.07 -10.15
C THR A 121 27.23 37.44 -9.73
N ASP A 122 26.38 38.25 -9.10
CA ASP A 122 26.82 39.56 -8.64
C ASP A 122 27.72 39.46 -7.41
N ALA A 123 28.66 40.39 -7.29
CA ALA A 123 29.52 40.47 -6.12
C ALA A 123 28.66 40.88 -4.92
N ALA A 124 28.18 39.92 -4.14
CA ALA A 124 27.53 40.19 -2.87
C ALA A 124 28.50 41.01 -2.01
N GLN A 125 28.14 42.26 -1.70
CA GLN A 125 29.06 43.18 -1.01
C GLN A 125 29.36 42.73 0.43
N SER A 126 28.59 41.78 0.99
CA SER A 126 28.80 41.21 2.32
C SER A 126 28.47 39.71 2.36
N SER A 127 29.36 38.92 2.95
CA SER A 127 29.13 37.49 3.23
C SER A 127 27.93 37.26 4.16
N SER A 128 27.64 38.21 5.06
CA SER A 128 26.51 38.10 6.00
C SER A 128 25.14 38.15 5.33
N ASP A 129 25.01 38.83 4.18
CA ASP A 129 23.76 38.87 3.41
C ASP A 129 23.49 37.55 2.70
N VAL A 130 24.55 36.91 2.21
CA VAL A 130 24.46 35.57 1.60
C VAL A 130 23.98 34.55 2.63
N ASP A 131 24.49 34.62 3.86
CA ASP A 131 24.10 33.69 4.92
C ASP A 131 22.67 33.96 5.44
N ARG A 132 22.25 35.24 5.54
CA ARG A 132 20.85 35.58 5.84
C ARG A 132 19.89 35.09 4.77
N MET A 133 20.24 35.21 3.49
CA MET A 133 19.44 34.65 2.40
C MET A 133 19.40 33.13 2.44
N ARG A 134 20.54 32.46 2.68
CA ARG A 134 20.57 31.00 2.85
C ARG A 134 19.68 30.55 4.01
N GLN A 135 19.69 31.28 5.13
CA GLN A 135 18.86 30.96 6.28
C GLN A 135 17.37 31.17 5.98
N ALA A 136 17.00 32.32 5.40
CA ALA A 136 15.62 32.59 5.00
C ALA A 136 15.08 31.54 4.01
N MET A 137 15.92 31.06 3.09
CA MET A 137 15.61 29.98 2.14
C MET A 137 15.52 28.58 2.77
N ARG A 138 16.18 28.34 3.91
CA ARG A 138 16.02 27.11 4.69
C ARG A 138 14.74 27.16 5.52
N ASP A 139 14.43 28.32 6.09
CA ASP A 139 13.27 28.53 6.95
C ASP A 139 11.95 28.54 6.15
N THR A 140 11.99 28.79 4.85
CA THR A 140 10.84 28.61 3.93
C THR A 140 10.52 27.15 3.62
N LYS A 141 11.41 26.19 3.93
CA LYS A 141 11.12 24.76 3.77
C LYS A 141 10.29 24.24 4.94
N GLY A 142 9.03 23.88 4.70
CA GLY A 142 8.17 23.25 5.70
C GLY A 142 6.67 23.52 5.49
N ILE A 143 5.83 22.72 6.15
CA ILE A 143 4.36 22.86 6.11
C ILE A 143 3.99 24.27 6.59
N GLY A 144 3.38 25.07 5.71
CA GLY A 144 2.85 26.40 6.03
C GLY A 144 3.80 27.60 5.85
N ASN A 145 5.03 27.41 5.36
CA ASN A 145 6.04 28.50 5.29
C ASN A 145 6.26 29.09 3.89
N PHE A 146 5.19 29.52 3.22
CA PHE A 146 5.33 30.38 2.04
C PHE A 146 5.63 31.83 2.47
N ARG A 147 6.91 32.16 2.61
CA ARG A 147 7.35 33.55 2.78
C ARG A 147 7.98 34.03 1.49
N ASN A 148 7.45 35.11 0.92
CA ASN A 148 8.06 35.79 -0.22
C ASN A 148 9.43 36.34 0.19
N LEU A 149 10.49 35.97 -0.52
CA LEU A 149 11.83 36.51 -0.31
C LEU A 149 12.03 37.73 -1.20
N PHE A 150 12.31 38.89 -0.59
CA PHE A 150 12.64 40.12 -1.30
C PHE A 150 14.13 40.45 -1.07
N MET A 151 14.88 40.66 -2.17
CA MET A 151 16.28 41.09 -2.11
C MET A 151 16.43 42.41 -2.85
N TYR A 152 17.01 43.39 -2.16
CA TYR A 152 17.37 44.68 -2.74
C TYR A 152 18.84 44.66 -3.18
N ALA A 153 19.09 44.86 -4.48
CA ALA A 153 20.43 44.80 -5.08
C ALA A 153 20.71 46.09 -5.89
N PRO A 154 21.11 47.20 -5.24
CA PRO A 154 21.43 48.43 -5.95
C PRO A 154 22.71 48.21 -6.78
N ASN A 155 22.66 48.61 -8.06
CA ASN A 155 23.71 48.36 -9.08
C ASN A 155 23.87 46.91 -9.56
N GLY A 156 22.89 46.04 -9.29
CA GLY A 156 22.93 44.66 -9.74
C GLY A 156 22.79 44.52 -11.26
N LYS A 157 23.46 43.52 -11.86
CA LYS A 157 23.26 43.18 -13.27
C LYS A 157 21.88 42.52 -13.49
N PRO A 158 21.23 42.67 -14.65
CA PRO A 158 19.95 42.02 -14.96
C PRO A 158 19.96 40.49 -14.76
N ASP A 159 21.14 39.89 -14.95
CA ASP A 159 21.39 38.45 -14.78
C ASP A 159 22.08 38.09 -13.45
N GLY A 160 22.23 39.07 -12.55
CA GLY A 160 22.97 38.97 -11.30
C GLY A 160 22.38 37.95 -10.31
N ILE A 161 21.06 37.73 -10.35
CA ILE A 161 20.34 36.72 -9.56
C ILE A 161 19.35 36.01 -10.49
N LYS A 162 19.49 34.69 -10.62
CA LYS A 162 18.61 33.84 -11.41
C LYS A 162 18.01 32.75 -10.53
N ILE A 163 16.70 32.57 -10.63
CA ILE A 163 16.02 31.37 -10.17
C ILE A 163 15.99 30.43 -11.37
N LEU A 164 16.85 29.40 -11.34
CA LEU A 164 16.77 28.31 -12.27
C LEU A 164 15.80 27.29 -11.68
N PRO A 165 14.56 27.17 -12.18
CA PRO A 165 13.71 26.09 -11.75
C PRO A 165 14.46 24.79 -12.05
N LEU A 166 14.64 23.90 -11.06
CA LEU A 166 14.85 22.51 -11.42
C LEU A 166 13.53 22.14 -12.09
N SER A 167 13.56 22.02 -13.41
CA SER A 167 12.37 21.86 -14.22
C SER A 167 11.41 20.90 -13.50
N GLU A 168 10.17 21.34 -13.32
CA GLU A 168 9.04 20.45 -13.03
C GLU A 168 8.90 19.56 -14.29
N VAL A 169 9.86 18.67 -14.54
CA VAL A 169 9.88 17.81 -15.72
C VAL A 169 8.72 16.85 -15.55
N ALA A 170 7.61 17.14 -16.24
CA ALA A 170 6.60 16.19 -16.71
C ALA A 170 5.85 15.31 -15.67
N THR A 171 6.14 15.38 -14.37
CA THR A 171 5.57 14.40 -13.43
C THR A 171 4.11 14.63 -13.05
N LYS A 172 3.52 15.81 -13.30
CA LYS A 172 2.11 16.06 -12.93
C LYS A 172 1.14 15.13 -13.67
N ASP A 173 1.43 14.81 -14.94
CA ASP A 173 0.56 13.99 -15.79
C ASP A 173 0.78 12.48 -15.56
N ASP A 174 2.01 12.06 -15.22
CA ASP A 174 2.30 10.64 -15.02
C ASP A 174 1.72 10.04 -13.74
N PHE A 175 1.49 10.82 -12.67
CA PHE A 175 0.89 10.26 -11.45
C PHE A 175 -0.52 9.72 -11.67
N PHE A 176 -1.30 10.36 -12.54
CA PHE A 176 -2.63 9.87 -12.87
C PHE A 176 -2.54 8.54 -13.63
N ASN A 177 -1.65 8.46 -14.62
CA ASN A 177 -1.40 7.23 -15.39
C ASN A 177 -0.89 6.09 -14.52
N ILE A 178 0.07 6.37 -13.63
CA ILE A 178 0.59 5.40 -12.65
C ILE A 178 -0.54 4.88 -11.75
N LYS A 179 -1.38 5.77 -11.21
CA LYS A 179 -2.51 5.39 -10.36
C LYS A 179 -3.56 4.57 -11.11
N LYS A 180 -3.79 4.87 -12.39
CA LYS A 180 -4.73 4.13 -13.23
C LYS A 180 -4.21 2.73 -13.55
N ALA A 181 -2.97 2.62 -14.08
CA ALA A 181 -2.36 1.34 -14.40
C ALA A 181 -2.25 0.44 -13.16
N SER A 182 -1.71 0.97 -12.05
CA SER A 182 -1.58 0.20 -10.81
C SER A 182 -2.92 -0.21 -10.20
N ARG A 183 -3.99 0.58 -10.37
CA ARG A 183 -5.35 0.18 -9.96
C ARG A 183 -5.83 -1.01 -10.80
N ASP A 184 -5.67 -0.94 -12.11
CA ASP A 184 -6.18 -1.95 -13.03
C ASP A 184 -5.42 -3.30 -12.84
N ASP A 185 -4.12 -3.24 -12.54
CA ASP A 185 -3.33 -4.41 -12.13
C ASP A 185 -3.88 -5.06 -10.85
N LEU A 186 -4.21 -4.26 -9.82
CA LEU A 186 -4.74 -4.76 -8.55
C LEU A 186 -6.12 -5.40 -8.71
N LEU A 187 -6.99 -4.79 -9.53
CA LEU A 187 -8.31 -5.36 -9.83
C LEU A 187 -8.18 -6.70 -10.55
N SER A 188 -7.26 -6.78 -11.51
CA SER A 188 -6.98 -8.00 -12.25
C SER A 188 -6.44 -9.10 -11.34
N ALA A 189 -5.54 -8.76 -10.42
CA ALA A 189 -4.97 -9.70 -9.45
C ALA A 189 -6.00 -10.24 -8.45
N HIS A 190 -6.99 -9.44 -8.07
CA HIS A 190 -8.10 -9.88 -7.22
C HIS A 190 -9.26 -10.52 -8.01
N ARG A 191 -9.23 -10.48 -9.35
CA ARG A 191 -10.30 -10.94 -10.25
C ARG A 191 -11.67 -10.35 -9.92
N VAL A 192 -11.71 -9.10 -9.45
CA VAL A 192 -12.96 -8.42 -9.11
C VAL A 192 -13.31 -7.41 -10.20
N PRO A 193 -14.52 -7.48 -10.79
CA PRO A 193 -14.99 -6.48 -11.73
C PRO A 193 -14.97 -5.06 -11.11
N PRO A 194 -14.47 -4.04 -11.81
CA PRO A 194 -14.37 -2.67 -11.29
C PRO A 194 -15.70 -2.11 -10.72
N GLN A 195 -16.83 -2.49 -11.31
CA GLN A 195 -18.17 -2.06 -10.91
C GLN A 195 -18.53 -2.49 -9.48
N MET A 196 -18.11 -3.70 -9.10
CA MET A 196 -18.35 -4.24 -7.74
C MET A 196 -17.55 -3.48 -6.68
N MET A 197 -16.47 -2.81 -7.09
CA MET A 197 -15.63 -1.97 -6.25
C MET A 197 -16.05 -0.49 -6.25
N GLY A 198 -17.19 -0.16 -6.88
CA GLY A 198 -17.69 1.21 -6.97
C GLY A 198 -16.84 2.13 -7.85
N ILE A 199 -16.04 1.56 -8.76
CA ILE A 199 -15.24 2.34 -9.70
C ILE A 199 -16.16 2.91 -10.78
N ILE A 200 -16.01 4.20 -11.06
CA ILE A 200 -16.74 4.90 -12.11
C ILE A 200 -15.92 4.84 -13.41
N PRO A 201 -16.54 4.51 -14.56
CA PRO A 201 -15.83 4.41 -15.83
C PRO A 201 -15.38 5.79 -16.32
N ASP A 202 -14.16 5.85 -16.84
CA ASP A 202 -13.59 7.09 -17.41
C ASP A 202 -14.19 7.43 -18.79
N ASN A 203 -14.83 6.46 -19.45
CA ASN A 203 -15.37 6.57 -20.80
C ASN A 203 -16.91 6.55 -20.81
N SER A 204 -17.49 7.29 -21.75
CA SER A 204 -18.95 7.44 -21.94
C SER A 204 -19.69 6.13 -22.27
N GLY A 205 -18.98 5.06 -22.62
CA GLY A 205 -19.52 3.74 -22.91
C GLY A 205 -19.79 2.85 -21.69
N GLY A 206 -19.32 3.24 -20.50
CA GLY A 206 -19.49 2.45 -19.27
C GLY A 206 -18.69 1.15 -19.22
N PHE A 207 -18.76 0.43 -18.10
CA PHE A 207 -18.06 -0.86 -17.92
C PHE A 207 -18.86 -2.09 -18.43
N GLY A 208 -20.08 -1.89 -18.94
CA GLY A 208 -21.01 -2.98 -19.22
C GLY A 208 -21.62 -3.60 -17.95
N ASP A 209 -22.47 -4.61 -18.14
CA ASP A 209 -23.19 -5.32 -17.07
C ASP A 209 -22.26 -6.27 -16.30
N ALA A 210 -22.04 -6.00 -15.01
CA ALA A 210 -21.16 -6.79 -14.15
C ALA A 210 -21.68 -8.22 -13.91
N VAL A 211 -23.00 -8.43 -13.93
CA VAL A 211 -23.60 -9.75 -13.72
C VAL A 211 -23.41 -10.64 -14.95
N LYS A 212 -23.26 -10.05 -16.14
CA LYS A 212 -22.95 -10.80 -17.37
C LYS A 212 -21.45 -11.05 -17.57
N ALA A 213 -20.61 -10.39 -16.78
CA ALA A 213 -19.15 -10.48 -16.88
C ALA A 213 -18.51 -11.40 -15.83
N ALA A 214 -19.28 -11.83 -14.82
CA ALA A 214 -18.89 -12.79 -13.78
C ALA A 214 -19.44 -14.19 -14.12
#